data_AF-A0AA40A6A7-F1
#
_entry.id   AF-A0AA40A6A7-F1
#
_cell.length_a   1.000
_cell.length_b   1.000
_cell.length_c   1.000
_cell.angle_alpha   90.00
_cell.angle_beta   90.00
_cell.angle_gamma   90.00
#
_symmetry.space_group_name_H-M   'P 1'
#
loop_
_entity.id
_entity.type
_entity.pdbx_description
1 polymer ?
#
loop_
_entity_poly.entity_id
_entity_poly.type
_entity_poly.pdbx_seq_one_letter_code
_entity_poly.pdbx_strand_id
1 'polypeptide(L)'
;MPTLSTSMAVLYLLLGLGHSLLSGRFDPFSSLAVELKNGDENLLTYFTTTVVPSISPLTSNGRQAVEVQKYWVTVSFYHSGFMHALLCLAALQLAIAEPHQSPFLVERFMHHRLEAISSVHRDLGDAERALSDENIATVFNLLCIEENLFLHASDALAINPAWRHLQPDTAQRQVHLDGLKRMLALRGGVAQLGEMRGLQAFLIRWVCTSLGCRITFSLPHMYNPQDQMERNAAEMADQTFAASTLLPKGLLARLYKYPESSPFYHEGSRMADSCRSVGMHPELFHHILTIECLLKDATAMAMRPDSYNLDLLDIQNLFSLVLGELVRWNLENEATLTATEKVTAICLFMFIFLVGNGTHGACSPLPGIMPRLRQHFLDPHLKIQLQAAGIEIWVALLLLMSSTENPASGEFFFRYYIEALAGREPHARTFEDLHSMLQNCVWAPHMDPNARKAWDESLEVWESVRGIAAEDPGVIANLTRPRPNDLHARPTIPLSNPYATSHMKKLFGPVGAH
;
A
#
# COMPACT_ATOMS: atom_id res chain seq x y z
N MET A 1 -12.98 34.29 -3.66
CA MET A 1 -14.31 34.28 -3.03
C MET A 1 -15.06 33.07 -3.56
N PRO A 2 -15.57 32.15 -2.72
CA PRO A 2 -16.39 31.05 -3.22
C PRO A 2 -17.67 31.67 -3.81
N THR A 3 -18.04 31.26 -5.02
CA THR A 3 -19.30 31.67 -5.63
C THR A 3 -20.47 31.01 -4.87
N LEU A 4 -21.69 31.54 -4.95
CA LEU A 4 -22.88 30.94 -4.31
C LEU A 4 -23.08 29.44 -4.62
N SER A 5 -22.51 28.96 -5.74
CA SER A 5 -22.45 27.55 -6.12
C SER A 5 -21.65 26.68 -5.13
N THR A 6 -20.51 27.18 -4.63
CA THR A 6 -19.58 26.43 -3.77
C THR A 6 -20.18 26.11 -2.39
N SER A 7 -21.00 27.01 -1.84
CA SER A 7 -21.67 26.78 -0.55
C SER A 7 -22.84 25.77 -0.65
N MET A 8 -23.45 25.60 -1.83
CA MET A 8 -24.61 24.73 -2.02
C MET A 8 -24.24 23.25 -2.19
N ALA A 9 -23.18 22.93 -2.94
CA ALA A 9 -22.72 21.54 -3.11
C ALA A 9 -22.23 20.92 -1.79
N VAL A 10 -21.56 21.71 -0.93
CA VAL A 10 -21.19 21.30 0.43
C VAL A 10 -22.43 21.09 1.30
N LEU A 11 -23.46 21.95 1.17
CA LEU A 11 -24.72 21.80 1.88
C LEU A 11 -25.46 20.51 1.48
N TYR A 12 -25.40 20.09 0.21
CA TYR A 12 -26.01 18.84 -0.27
C TYR A 12 -25.34 17.57 0.27
N LEU A 13 -24.01 17.57 0.34
CA LEU A 13 -23.23 16.49 0.98
C LEU A 13 -23.59 16.38 2.47
N LEU A 14 -23.80 17.52 3.16
CA LEU A 14 -24.19 17.56 4.56
C LEU A 14 -25.67 17.22 4.82
N LEU A 15 -26.57 17.45 3.86
CA LEU A 15 -28.02 17.21 3.99
C LEU A 15 -28.47 15.78 3.57
N GLY A 16 -27.55 14.87 3.26
CA GLY A 16 -27.89 13.49 2.88
C GLY A 16 -28.45 13.33 1.45
N LEU A 17 -28.54 14.41 0.68
CA LEU A 17 -28.85 14.39 -0.76
C LEU A 17 -27.62 14.10 -1.64
N GLY A 18 -26.44 14.01 -1.01
CA GLY A 18 -25.17 13.68 -1.66
C GLY A 18 -25.19 12.38 -2.47
N HIS A 19 -26.06 11.41 -2.14
CA HIS A 19 -26.21 10.20 -2.95
C HIS A 19 -26.67 10.48 -4.39
N SER A 20 -27.45 11.53 -4.63
CA SER A 20 -27.93 11.86 -5.98
C SER A 20 -26.85 12.54 -6.84
N LEU A 21 -26.00 13.37 -6.23
CA LEU A 21 -24.83 13.98 -6.90
C LEU A 21 -23.69 12.97 -7.07
N LEU A 22 -23.41 12.15 -6.06
CA LEU A 22 -22.38 11.10 -6.14
C LEU A 22 -22.77 9.96 -7.09
N SER A 23 -24.07 9.74 -7.34
CA SER A 23 -24.53 8.82 -8.37
C SER A 23 -24.43 9.39 -9.80
N GLY A 24 -24.03 10.66 -9.96
CA GLY A 24 -23.88 11.32 -11.26
C GLY A 24 -25.17 11.57 -12.03
N ARG A 25 -26.32 11.00 -11.60
CA ARG A 25 -27.58 10.93 -12.38
C ARG A 25 -28.29 12.26 -12.62
N PHE A 26 -27.93 13.30 -11.87
CA PHE A 26 -28.61 14.58 -11.94
C PHE A 26 -27.75 15.69 -11.32
N ASP A 27 -27.22 16.57 -12.17
CA ASP A 27 -26.64 17.85 -11.75
C ASP A 27 -27.55 19.02 -12.21
N PRO A 28 -28.70 19.24 -11.54
CA PRO A 28 -29.70 20.23 -11.95
C PRO A 28 -29.20 21.66 -11.93
N PHE A 29 -28.05 21.90 -11.31
CA PHE A 29 -27.50 23.23 -11.10
C PHE A 29 -26.23 23.47 -11.92
N SER A 30 -25.81 22.50 -12.75
CA SER A 30 -24.53 22.57 -13.48
C SER A 30 -23.37 22.92 -12.54
N SER A 31 -23.35 22.25 -11.38
CA SER A 31 -22.39 22.44 -10.30
C SER A 31 -21.07 21.71 -10.54
N LEU A 32 -21.03 20.73 -11.43
CA LEU A 32 -19.82 20.02 -11.81
C LEU A 32 -18.94 20.85 -12.75
N ALA A 33 -17.63 20.75 -12.59
CA ALA A 33 -16.64 21.43 -13.44
C ALA A 33 -16.61 20.94 -14.89
N VAL A 34 -17.30 19.83 -15.19
CA VAL A 34 -17.42 19.27 -16.53
C VAL A 34 -18.87 18.85 -16.77
N GLU A 35 -19.33 19.03 -18.01
CA GLU A 35 -20.61 18.49 -18.45
C GLU A 35 -20.49 16.97 -18.59
N LEU A 36 -21.26 16.22 -17.78
CA LEU A 36 -21.32 14.76 -17.89
C LEU A 36 -22.14 14.38 -19.13
N LYS A 37 -21.54 13.61 -20.04
CA LYS A 37 -22.24 13.06 -21.21
C LYS A 37 -22.78 11.67 -20.89
N ASN A 38 -23.63 11.13 -21.77
CA ASN A 38 -24.24 9.81 -21.60
C ASN A 38 -23.24 8.71 -21.23
N GLY A 39 -23.35 8.20 -20.00
CA GLY A 39 -22.50 7.15 -19.44
C GLY A 39 -21.40 7.62 -18.48
N ASP A 40 -21.06 8.91 -18.44
CA ASP A 40 -20.05 9.45 -17.52
C ASP A 40 -20.53 9.36 -16.06
N GLU A 41 -21.85 9.41 -15.85
CA GLU A 41 -22.49 9.18 -14.54
C GLU A 41 -22.20 7.79 -13.96
N ASN A 42 -22.14 6.78 -14.83
CA ASN A 42 -21.79 5.41 -14.45
C ASN A 42 -20.32 5.33 -14.04
N LEU A 43 -19.43 6.08 -14.72
CA LEU A 43 -18.02 6.17 -14.37
C LEU A 43 -17.82 6.84 -13.01
N LEU A 44 -18.52 7.94 -12.75
CA LEU A 44 -18.47 8.64 -11.46
C LEU A 44 -19.04 7.78 -10.33
N THR A 45 -20.16 7.09 -10.57
CA THR A 45 -20.72 6.11 -9.64
C THR A 45 -19.71 5.00 -9.37
N TYR A 46 -19.15 4.40 -10.41
CA TYR A 46 -18.16 3.34 -10.31
C TYR A 46 -16.94 3.78 -9.47
N PHE A 47 -16.44 4.99 -9.74
CA PHE A 47 -15.32 5.56 -9.00
C PHE A 47 -15.65 5.71 -7.52
N THR A 48 -16.79 6.33 -7.18
CA THR A 48 -17.16 6.62 -5.79
C THR A 48 -17.53 5.38 -4.99
N THR A 49 -18.15 4.37 -5.60
CA THR A 49 -18.61 3.15 -4.91
C THR A 49 -17.62 2.00 -4.94
N THR A 50 -16.68 1.98 -5.90
CA THR A 50 -15.74 0.87 -6.08
C THR A 50 -14.31 1.32 -5.90
N VAL A 51 -13.87 2.34 -6.64
CA VAL A 51 -12.47 2.79 -6.61
C VAL A 51 -12.15 3.47 -5.28
N VAL A 52 -12.95 4.43 -4.82
CA VAL A 52 -12.68 5.16 -3.57
C VAL A 52 -12.55 4.22 -2.37
N PRO A 53 -13.47 3.25 -2.13
CA PRO A 53 -13.27 2.29 -1.04
C PRO A 53 -12.01 1.44 -1.17
N SER A 54 -11.54 1.16 -2.40
CA SER A 54 -10.35 0.34 -2.66
C SER A 54 -9.02 1.10 -2.52
N ILE A 55 -9.04 2.42 -2.64
CA ILE A 55 -7.87 3.28 -2.44
C ILE A 55 -7.87 3.90 -1.03
N SER A 56 -9.02 3.84 -0.34
CA SER A 56 -9.19 4.29 1.03
C SER A 56 -8.33 3.44 1.97
N PRO A 57 -7.59 4.07 2.89
CA PRO A 57 -6.66 3.34 3.76
C PRO A 57 -7.35 2.47 4.82
N LEU A 58 -6.52 1.64 5.48
CA LEU A 58 -6.58 0.91 6.77
C LEU A 58 -7.87 0.45 7.46
N THR A 59 -9.10 0.79 7.06
CA THR A 59 -10.30 0.24 7.72
C THR A 59 -11.47 0.15 6.75
N SER A 60 -12.10 -1.02 6.70
CA SER A 60 -13.41 -1.29 6.08
C SER A 60 -14.59 -0.57 6.76
N ASN A 61 -14.34 0.25 7.79
CA ASN A 61 -15.38 0.81 8.67
C ASN A 61 -16.14 2.02 8.09
N GLY A 62 -16.10 2.24 6.76
CA GLY A 62 -16.85 3.29 6.06
C GLY A 62 -16.39 4.74 6.30
N ARG A 63 -15.90 5.07 7.50
CA ARG A 63 -15.46 6.44 7.87
C ARG A 63 -14.33 6.98 6.99
N GLN A 64 -13.42 6.13 6.51
CA GLN A 64 -12.32 6.57 5.64
C GLN A 64 -12.74 6.88 4.21
N ALA A 65 -13.70 6.12 3.67
CA ALA A 65 -14.27 6.41 2.36
C ALA A 65 -14.88 7.81 2.33
N VAL A 66 -15.43 8.28 3.47
CA VAL A 66 -15.96 9.64 3.61
C VAL A 66 -14.86 10.70 3.47
N GLU A 67 -13.68 10.53 4.09
CA GLU A 67 -12.60 11.53 3.97
C GLU A 67 -11.99 11.55 2.56
N VAL A 68 -11.81 10.39 1.90
CA VAL A 68 -11.37 10.36 0.50
C VAL A 68 -12.44 10.96 -0.43
N GLN A 69 -13.72 10.66 -0.23
CA GLN A 69 -14.80 11.31 -0.99
C GLN A 69 -14.79 12.83 -0.78
N LYS A 70 -14.58 13.28 0.47
CA LYS A 70 -14.57 14.69 0.83
C LYS A 70 -13.39 15.45 0.23
N TYR A 71 -12.16 14.96 0.32
CA TYR A 71 -10.98 15.70 -0.15
C TYR A 71 -10.55 15.38 -1.58
N TRP A 72 -11.05 14.29 -2.16
CA TRP A 72 -10.66 13.86 -3.50
C TRP A 72 -11.78 14.10 -4.51
N VAL A 73 -12.93 13.46 -4.28
CA VAL A 73 -14.07 13.53 -5.22
C VAL A 73 -14.68 14.93 -5.22
N THR A 74 -14.89 15.52 -4.03
CA THR A 74 -15.52 16.85 -3.97
C THR A 74 -14.65 17.94 -4.61
N VAL A 75 -13.32 17.80 -4.55
CA VAL A 75 -12.41 18.77 -5.17
C VAL A 75 -12.45 18.67 -6.69
N SER A 76 -12.61 17.47 -7.25
CA SER A 76 -12.74 17.30 -8.69
C SER A 76 -13.97 18.00 -9.26
N PHE A 77 -15.03 18.18 -8.46
CA PHE A 77 -16.23 18.90 -8.88
C PHE A 77 -15.96 20.36 -9.22
N TYR A 78 -14.83 20.93 -8.80
CA TYR A 78 -14.47 22.33 -9.06
C TYR A 78 -13.29 22.49 -10.02
N HIS A 79 -12.64 21.40 -10.44
CA HIS A 79 -11.48 21.45 -11.34
C HIS A 79 -11.64 20.49 -12.52
N SER A 80 -11.85 21.04 -13.72
CA SER A 80 -12.17 20.28 -14.94
C SER A 80 -11.11 19.22 -15.27
N GLY A 81 -9.82 19.58 -15.26
CA GLY A 81 -8.74 18.64 -15.51
C GLY A 81 -8.75 17.47 -14.53
N PHE A 82 -9.06 17.74 -13.27
CA PHE A 82 -9.02 16.72 -12.24
C PHE A 82 -10.22 15.77 -12.36
N MET A 83 -11.42 16.31 -12.62
CA MET A 83 -12.60 15.50 -12.92
C MET A 83 -12.36 14.61 -14.14
N HIS A 84 -11.82 15.15 -15.23
CA HIS A 84 -11.51 14.34 -16.41
C HIS A 84 -10.48 13.26 -16.10
N ALA A 85 -9.44 13.54 -15.30
CA ALA A 85 -8.49 12.50 -14.89
C ALA A 85 -9.15 11.39 -14.05
N LEU A 86 -10.09 11.72 -13.16
CA LEU A 86 -10.87 10.73 -12.40
C LEU A 86 -11.76 9.87 -13.29
N LEU A 87 -12.51 10.49 -14.21
CA LEU A 87 -13.38 9.77 -15.15
C LEU A 87 -12.56 8.90 -16.11
N CYS A 88 -11.39 9.38 -16.56
CA CYS A 88 -10.44 8.64 -17.36
C CYS A 88 -9.98 7.37 -16.61
N LEU A 89 -9.53 7.53 -15.37
CA LEU A 89 -9.14 6.40 -14.54
C LEU A 89 -10.30 5.43 -14.34
N ALA A 90 -11.49 5.91 -14.00
CA ALA A 90 -12.68 5.07 -13.82
C ALA A 90 -13.04 4.29 -15.09
N ALA A 91 -12.93 4.90 -16.27
CA ALA A 91 -13.16 4.25 -17.55
C ALA A 91 -12.13 3.14 -17.81
N LEU A 92 -10.84 3.40 -17.58
CA LEU A 92 -9.78 2.40 -17.73
C LEU A 92 -10.05 1.21 -16.81
N GLN A 93 -10.23 1.51 -15.53
CA GLN A 93 -10.52 0.57 -14.47
C GLN A 93 -11.75 -0.29 -14.86
N LEU A 94 -12.90 0.31 -15.13
CA LEU A 94 -14.11 -0.43 -15.51
C LEU A 94 -13.92 -1.27 -16.78
N ALA A 95 -13.15 -0.78 -17.77
CA ALA A 95 -12.84 -1.55 -18.96
C ALA A 95 -12.05 -2.84 -18.64
N ILE A 96 -11.11 -2.79 -17.67
CA ILE A 96 -10.38 -3.96 -17.17
C ILE A 96 -11.35 -4.95 -16.52
N ALA A 97 -12.27 -4.46 -15.67
CA ALA A 97 -13.25 -5.31 -14.97
C ALA A 97 -14.31 -5.92 -15.91
N GLU A 98 -14.68 -5.21 -16.97
CA GLU A 98 -15.79 -5.57 -17.85
C GLU A 98 -15.34 -5.59 -19.31
N PRO A 99 -14.52 -6.58 -19.72
CA PRO A 99 -13.92 -6.61 -21.05
C PRO A 99 -14.92 -6.59 -22.22
N HIS A 100 -16.18 -6.95 -21.97
CA HIS A 100 -17.27 -6.97 -22.95
C HIS A 100 -17.83 -5.57 -23.27
N GLN A 101 -17.74 -4.60 -22.35
CA GLN A 101 -18.14 -3.20 -22.58
C GLN A 101 -16.99 -2.32 -23.08
N SER A 102 -15.83 -2.92 -23.30
CA SER A 102 -14.57 -2.22 -23.55
C SER A 102 -14.58 -1.22 -24.70
N PRO A 103 -15.21 -1.43 -25.88
CA PRO A 103 -15.12 -0.44 -26.96
C PRO A 103 -15.63 0.96 -26.56
N PHE A 104 -16.78 1.02 -25.88
CA PHE A 104 -17.34 2.26 -25.36
C PHE A 104 -16.46 2.86 -24.26
N LEU A 105 -15.97 2.04 -23.33
CA LEU A 105 -15.13 2.49 -22.22
C LEU A 105 -13.75 2.97 -22.68
N VAL A 106 -13.19 2.37 -23.74
CA VAL A 106 -11.93 2.79 -24.39
C VAL A 106 -12.11 4.16 -25.03
N GLU A 107 -13.23 4.41 -25.72
CA GLU A 107 -13.53 5.74 -26.27
C GLU A 107 -13.62 6.79 -25.17
N ARG A 108 -14.33 6.48 -24.07
CA ARG A 108 -14.47 7.34 -22.90
C ARG A 108 -13.15 7.63 -22.21
N PHE A 109 -12.32 6.59 -22.04
CA PHE A 109 -10.96 6.72 -21.55
C PHE A 109 -10.16 7.72 -22.40
N MET A 110 -10.13 7.54 -23.72
CA MET A 110 -9.35 8.40 -24.62
C MET A 110 -9.86 9.84 -24.60
N HIS A 111 -11.18 10.04 -24.59
CA HIS A 111 -11.78 11.37 -24.50
C HIS A 111 -11.32 12.09 -23.22
N HIS A 112 -11.52 11.47 -22.06
CA HIS A 112 -11.20 12.12 -20.79
C HIS A 112 -9.69 12.28 -20.57
N ARG A 113 -8.85 11.37 -21.09
CA ARG A 113 -7.38 11.55 -21.09
C ARG A 113 -6.97 12.81 -21.84
N LEU A 114 -7.50 13.01 -23.05
CA LEU A 114 -7.19 14.19 -23.87
C LEU A 114 -7.69 15.49 -23.23
N GLU A 115 -8.88 15.50 -22.65
CA GLU A 115 -9.42 16.67 -21.95
C GLU A 115 -8.62 17.00 -20.69
N ALA A 116 -8.22 15.99 -19.91
CA ALA A 116 -7.37 16.20 -18.73
C ALA A 116 -6.01 16.82 -19.11
N ILE A 117 -5.33 16.28 -20.12
CA ILE A 117 -4.06 16.82 -20.64
C ILE A 117 -4.25 18.26 -21.15
N SER A 118 -5.34 18.51 -21.87
CA SER A 118 -5.65 19.84 -22.41
C SER A 118 -5.96 20.85 -21.30
N SER A 119 -6.58 20.43 -20.20
CA SER A 119 -6.76 21.26 -19.01
C SER A 119 -5.42 21.61 -18.39
N VAL A 120 -4.55 20.62 -18.13
CA VAL A 120 -3.21 20.86 -17.56
C VAL A 120 -2.44 21.87 -18.41
N HIS A 121 -2.39 21.68 -19.73
CA HIS A 121 -1.69 22.62 -20.63
C HIS A 121 -2.23 24.04 -20.56
N ARG A 122 -3.54 24.21 -20.41
CA ARG A 122 -4.17 25.52 -20.26
C ARG A 122 -3.81 26.17 -18.93
N ASP A 123 -3.84 25.38 -17.86
CA ASP A 123 -3.54 25.85 -16.51
C ASP A 123 -2.05 26.17 -16.33
N LEU A 124 -1.15 25.55 -17.10
CA LEU A 124 0.27 25.91 -17.14
C LEU A 124 0.53 27.34 -17.67
N GLY A 125 -0.43 27.96 -18.36
CA GLY A 125 -0.33 29.35 -18.81
C GLY A 125 -0.53 30.39 -17.69
N ASP A 126 -1.02 29.96 -16.52
CA ASP A 126 -1.31 30.81 -15.36
C ASP A 126 -0.48 30.32 -14.16
N ALA A 127 0.33 31.19 -13.55
CA ALA A 127 1.28 30.77 -12.52
C ALA A 127 0.59 30.24 -11.25
N GLU A 128 -0.60 30.74 -10.90
CA GLU A 128 -1.34 30.28 -9.71
C GLU A 128 -1.97 28.92 -9.99
N ARG A 129 -2.59 28.75 -11.15
CA ARG A 129 -3.23 27.48 -11.55
C ARG A 129 -2.22 26.39 -11.90
N ALA A 130 -1.08 26.77 -12.47
CA ALA A 130 0.00 25.84 -12.81
C ALA A 130 0.49 25.05 -11.59
N LEU A 131 0.40 25.63 -10.39
CA LEU A 131 0.89 25.04 -9.14
C LEU A 131 -0.23 24.77 -8.13
N SER A 132 -1.50 24.84 -8.55
CA SER A 132 -2.61 24.51 -7.66
C SER A 132 -2.60 23.02 -7.32
N ASP A 133 -3.10 22.67 -6.13
CA ASP A 133 -3.12 21.28 -5.68
C ASP A 133 -3.98 20.42 -6.64
N GLU A 134 -5.04 20.96 -7.24
CA GLU A 134 -5.89 20.24 -8.20
C GLU A 134 -5.20 19.95 -9.53
N ASN A 135 -4.38 20.89 -10.02
CA ASN A 135 -3.61 20.67 -11.24
C ASN A 135 -2.49 19.65 -11.00
N ILE A 136 -1.83 19.71 -9.83
CA ILE A 136 -0.86 18.68 -9.40
C ILE A 136 -1.56 17.32 -9.27
N ALA A 137 -2.76 17.27 -8.67
CA ALA A 137 -3.56 16.05 -8.58
C ALA A 137 -3.92 15.52 -9.97
N THR A 138 -4.24 16.38 -10.93
CA THR A 138 -4.51 16.00 -12.32
C THR A 138 -3.31 15.31 -12.96
N VAL A 139 -2.12 15.92 -12.86
CA VAL A 139 -0.87 15.33 -13.40
C VAL A 139 -0.51 14.03 -12.69
N PHE A 140 -0.69 13.95 -11.37
CA PHE A 140 -0.48 12.73 -10.61
C PHE A 140 -1.45 11.61 -11.05
N ASN A 141 -2.72 11.90 -11.25
CA ASN A 141 -3.69 10.91 -11.74
C ASN A 141 -3.36 10.45 -13.17
N LEU A 142 -2.91 11.35 -14.05
CA LEU A 142 -2.43 10.98 -15.39
C LEU A 142 -1.22 10.04 -15.31
N LEU A 143 -0.25 10.32 -14.44
CA LEU A 143 0.86 9.40 -14.18
C LEU A 143 0.37 8.02 -13.72
N CYS A 144 -0.57 7.98 -12.78
CA CYS A 144 -1.19 6.73 -12.35
C CYS A 144 -1.97 6.03 -13.48
N ILE A 145 -2.63 6.76 -14.37
CA ILE A 145 -3.31 6.17 -15.53
C ILE A 145 -2.29 5.46 -16.43
N GLU A 146 -1.17 6.11 -16.74
CA GLU A 146 -0.10 5.48 -17.52
C GLU A 146 0.43 4.23 -16.82
N GLU A 147 0.67 4.30 -15.51
CA GLU A 147 1.10 3.13 -14.73
C GLU A 147 0.09 1.98 -14.83
N ASN A 148 -1.21 2.22 -14.70
CA ASN A 148 -2.23 1.17 -14.88
C ASN A 148 -2.18 0.52 -16.27
N LEU A 149 -1.92 1.29 -17.33
CA LEU A 149 -1.76 0.74 -18.67
C LEU A 149 -0.58 -0.22 -18.76
N PHE A 150 0.55 0.09 -18.12
CA PHE A 150 1.74 -0.81 -18.11
C PHE A 150 1.46 -2.19 -17.50
N LEU A 151 0.44 -2.27 -16.65
CA LEU A 151 0.16 -3.42 -15.80
C LEU A 151 -0.87 -4.34 -16.37
N HIS A 152 -1.83 -3.76 -17.07
CA HIS A 152 -3.02 -4.47 -17.51
C HIS A 152 -3.13 -4.55 -19.02
N ALA A 153 -2.42 -3.70 -19.78
CA ALA A 153 -2.56 -3.67 -21.22
C ALA A 153 -2.20 -5.01 -21.86
N SER A 154 -1.13 -5.70 -21.43
CA SER A 154 -0.69 -6.96 -22.08
C SER A 154 -1.77 -8.03 -22.06
N ASP A 155 -2.43 -8.21 -20.91
CA ASP A 155 -3.40 -9.29 -20.71
C ASP A 155 -4.75 -8.92 -21.31
N ALA A 156 -5.16 -7.65 -21.17
CA ALA A 156 -6.39 -7.14 -21.77
C ALA A 156 -6.32 -7.09 -23.31
N LEU A 157 -5.14 -6.78 -23.88
CA LEU A 157 -4.86 -6.81 -25.32
C LEU A 157 -5.06 -8.19 -25.92
N ALA A 158 -4.70 -9.25 -25.19
CA ALA A 158 -4.89 -10.62 -25.65
C ALA A 158 -6.37 -10.99 -25.78
N ILE A 159 -7.25 -10.34 -24.99
CA ILE A 159 -8.67 -10.68 -24.89
C ILE A 159 -9.53 -9.79 -25.79
N ASN A 160 -9.18 -8.50 -25.97
CA ASN A 160 -10.02 -7.56 -26.71
C ASN A 160 -9.22 -6.63 -27.66
N PRO A 161 -9.40 -6.76 -28.99
CA PRO A 161 -8.72 -5.92 -29.99
C PRO A 161 -8.94 -4.41 -29.82
N ALA A 162 -10.03 -3.97 -29.18
CA ALA A 162 -10.28 -2.54 -28.93
C ALA A 162 -9.20 -1.90 -28.04
N TRP A 163 -8.51 -2.70 -27.23
CA TRP A 163 -7.39 -2.26 -26.39
C TRP A 163 -6.12 -1.98 -27.17
N ARG A 164 -6.06 -2.32 -28.47
CA ARG A 164 -4.85 -2.11 -29.28
C ARG A 164 -4.37 -0.66 -29.25
N HIS A 165 -5.29 0.28 -29.07
CA HIS A 165 -5.01 1.71 -28.98
C HIS A 165 -4.61 2.20 -27.57
N LEU A 166 -4.70 1.34 -26.56
CA LEU A 166 -4.35 1.60 -25.16
C LEU A 166 -2.98 1.03 -24.81
N GLN A 167 -2.00 1.18 -25.71
CA GLN A 167 -0.64 0.76 -25.39
C GLN A 167 -0.06 1.67 -24.31
N PRO A 168 0.67 1.10 -23.33
CA PRO A 168 1.43 1.91 -22.40
C PRO A 168 2.50 2.71 -23.14
N ASP A 169 2.63 3.99 -22.81
CA ASP A 169 3.62 4.89 -23.40
C ASP A 169 4.62 5.33 -22.33
N THR A 170 5.84 4.80 -22.39
CA THR A 170 6.91 5.10 -21.43
C THR A 170 7.33 6.56 -21.50
N ALA A 171 7.32 7.16 -22.70
CA ALA A 171 7.68 8.55 -22.87
C ALA A 171 6.61 9.45 -22.24
N GLN A 172 5.32 9.16 -22.47
CA GLN A 172 4.23 9.91 -21.86
C GLN A 172 4.23 9.79 -20.33
N ARG A 173 4.43 8.58 -19.80
CA ARG A 173 4.61 8.35 -18.37
C ARG A 173 5.74 9.21 -17.80
N GLN A 174 6.89 9.21 -18.47
CA GLN A 174 8.06 9.98 -18.05
C GLN A 174 7.79 11.49 -18.08
N VAL A 175 7.08 11.99 -19.10
CA VAL A 175 6.64 13.40 -19.18
C VAL A 175 5.77 13.78 -17.98
N HIS A 176 4.79 12.94 -17.61
CA HIS A 176 3.95 13.21 -16.43
C HIS A 176 4.76 13.17 -15.13
N LEU A 177 5.70 12.22 -14.99
CA LEU A 177 6.59 12.14 -13.83
C LEU A 177 7.49 13.38 -13.70
N ASP A 178 8.12 13.82 -14.79
CA ASP A 178 9.01 14.98 -14.77
C ASP A 178 8.23 16.28 -14.57
N GLY A 179 7.04 16.39 -15.16
CA GLY A 179 6.09 17.47 -14.88
C GLY A 179 5.73 17.54 -13.40
N LEU A 180 5.33 16.41 -12.81
CA LEU A 180 5.00 16.31 -11.38
C LEU A 180 6.18 16.71 -10.49
N LYS A 181 7.38 16.19 -10.77
CA LYS A 181 8.62 16.58 -10.07
C LYS A 181 8.85 18.08 -10.13
N ARG A 182 8.69 18.68 -11.31
CA ARG A 182 8.91 20.12 -11.51
C ARG A 182 7.89 20.95 -10.76
N MET A 183 6.60 20.59 -10.83
CA MET A 183 5.53 21.29 -10.11
C MET A 183 5.76 21.23 -8.60
N LEU A 184 6.06 20.05 -8.06
CA LEU A 184 6.35 19.88 -6.63
C LEU A 184 7.60 20.67 -6.21
N ALA A 185 8.67 20.66 -7.00
CA ALA A 185 9.87 21.45 -6.71
C ALA A 185 9.57 22.96 -6.67
N LEU A 186 8.78 23.47 -7.62
CA LEU A 186 8.37 24.88 -7.67
C LEU A 186 7.43 25.26 -6.51
N ARG A 187 6.58 24.34 -6.07
CA ARG A 187 5.69 24.50 -4.91
C ARG A 187 6.46 24.50 -3.57
N GLY A 188 7.71 24.04 -3.55
CA GLY A 188 8.52 23.89 -2.32
C GLY A 188 8.48 22.49 -1.70
N GLY A 189 8.03 21.49 -2.47
CA GLY A 189 7.99 20.07 -2.12
C GLY A 189 6.63 19.59 -1.65
N VAL A 190 6.51 18.27 -1.44
CA VAL A 190 5.27 17.58 -1.01
C VAL A 190 4.71 18.14 0.30
N ALA A 191 5.56 18.67 1.18
CA ALA A 191 5.14 19.27 2.44
C ALA A 191 4.30 20.55 2.28
N GLN A 192 4.29 21.16 1.09
CA GLN A 192 3.52 22.39 0.80
C GLN A 192 2.13 22.11 0.19
N LEU A 193 1.73 20.84 0.03
CA LEU A 193 0.41 20.43 -0.46
C LEU A 193 -0.66 20.43 0.65
N GLY A 194 -0.78 21.56 1.34
CA GLY A 194 -1.57 21.67 2.57
C GLY A 194 -3.07 21.77 2.36
N GLU A 195 -3.53 22.22 1.18
CA GLU A 195 -4.95 22.45 0.91
C GLU A 195 -5.67 21.13 0.57
N MET A 196 -4.98 20.22 -0.11
CA MET A 196 -5.46 18.86 -0.40
C MET A 196 -4.64 17.80 0.34
N ARG A 197 -4.89 17.60 1.65
CA ARG A 197 -4.23 16.54 2.45
C ARG A 197 -4.28 15.15 1.81
N GLY A 198 -5.37 14.82 1.10
CA GLY A 198 -5.49 13.58 0.34
C GLY A 198 -4.44 13.43 -0.76
N LEU A 199 -4.07 14.52 -1.46
CA LEU A 199 -3.04 14.50 -2.50
C LEU A 199 -1.67 14.20 -1.91
N GLN A 200 -1.33 14.89 -0.82
CA GLN A 200 -0.10 14.65 -0.08
C GLN A 200 -0.01 13.18 0.34
N ALA A 201 -1.09 12.63 0.89
CA ALA A 201 -1.15 11.25 1.32
C ALA A 201 -0.97 10.26 0.18
N PHE A 202 -1.68 10.45 -0.94
CA PHE A 202 -1.56 9.57 -2.09
C PHE A 202 -0.18 9.64 -2.74
N LEU A 203 0.45 10.81 -2.82
CA LEU A 203 1.82 10.95 -3.31
C LEU A 203 2.83 10.25 -2.41
N ILE A 204 2.73 10.45 -1.09
CA ILE A 204 3.60 9.79 -0.11
C ILE A 204 3.46 8.27 -0.23
N ARG A 205 2.22 7.77 -0.20
CA ARG A 205 1.94 6.34 -0.33
C ARG A 205 2.47 5.78 -1.65
N TRP A 206 2.24 6.50 -2.75
CA TRP A 206 2.67 6.08 -4.08
C TRP A 206 4.19 5.89 -4.10
N VAL A 207 4.97 6.92 -3.74
CA VAL A 207 6.44 6.84 -3.74
C VAL A 207 6.95 5.77 -2.79
N CYS A 208 6.43 5.69 -1.56
CA CYS A 208 6.90 4.73 -0.57
C CYS A 208 6.57 3.28 -0.94
N THR A 209 5.43 3.06 -1.61
CA THR A 209 5.10 1.74 -2.16
C THR A 209 6.03 1.37 -3.31
N SER A 210 6.34 2.32 -4.22
CA SER A 210 7.34 2.10 -5.28
C SER A 210 8.72 1.72 -4.74
N LEU A 211 9.13 2.39 -3.66
CA LEU A 211 10.37 2.09 -2.96
C LEU A 211 10.37 0.65 -2.42
N GLY A 212 9.26 0.22 -1.81
CA GLY A 212 9.09 -1.18 -1.38
C GLY A 212 9.18 -2.18 -2.54
N CYS A 213 8.57 -1.88 -3.69
CA CYS A 213 8.69 -2.69 -4.89
C CYS A 213 10.15 -2.78 -5.37
N ARG A 214 10.94 -1.71 -5.28
CA ARG A 214 12.36 -1.72 -5.66
C ARG A 214 13.19 -2.70 -4.83
N ILE A 215 13.02 -2.72 -3.51
CA ILE A 215 13.69 -3.72 -2.65
C ILE A 215 13.38 -5.15 -3.11
N THR A 216 12.18 -5.35 -3.64
CA THR A 216 11.70 -6.66 -4.12
C THR A 216 12.30 -7.04 -5.47
N PHE A 217 12.37 -6.09 -6.42
CA PHE A 217 12.67 -6.38 -7.83
C PHE A 217 14.09 -6.01 -8.30
N SER A 218 14.73 -5.00 -7.72
CA SER A 218 15.95 -4.38 -8.29
C SER A 218 17.26 -5.11 -7.96
N LEU A 219 17.18 -6.35 -7.49
CA LEU A 219 18.35 -7.15 -7.16
C LEU A 219 18.42 -8.35 -8.13
N PRO A 220 19.04 -8.16 -9.31
CA PRO A 220 18.97 -9.08 -10.46
C PRO A 220 19.54 -10.48 -10.23
N HIS A 221 20.15 -10.73 -9.06
CA HIS A 221 20.65 -12.05 -8.67
C HIS A 221 19.65 -12.86 -7.83
N MET A 222 18.48 -12.31 -7.49
CA MET A 222 17.64 -12.85 -6.41
C MET A 222 16.19 -13.16 -6.80
N TYR A 223 15.62 -12.37 -7.70
CA TYR A 223 14.30 -12.64 -8.25
C TYR A 223 14.39 -12.54 -9.77
N ASN A 224 14.12 -13.64 -10.46
CA ASN A 224 13.90 -13.61 -11.89
C ASN A 224 12.39 -13.56 -12.10
N PRO A 225 11.83 -12.41 -12.56
CA PRO A 225 10.42 -12.30 -12.88
C PRO A 225 9.95 -13.47 -13.75
N GLN A 226 8.98 -14.23 -13.26
CA GLN A 226 8.56 -15.48 -13.90
C GLN A 226 7.65 -15.21 -15.09
N ASP A 227 6.82 -14.17 -15.00
CA ASP A 227 5.89 -13.77 -16.04
C ASP A 227 6.14 -12.35 -16.55
N GLN A 228 5.36 -11.94 -17.56
CA GLN A 228 5.50 -10.64 -18.19
C GLN A 228 5.05 -9.49 -17.27
N MET A 229 4.06 -9.71 -16.42
CA MET A 229 3.53 -8.69 -15.53
C MET A 229 4.55 -8.35 -14.45
N GLU A 230 5.24 -9.35 -13.90
CA GLU A 230 6.35 -9.16 -12.96
C GLU A 230 7.55 -8.46 -13.61
N ARG A 231 7.85 -8.76 -14.88
CA ARG A 231 8.90 -8.03 -15.63
C ARG A 231 8.54 -6.56 -15.80
N ASN A 232 7.30 -6.28 -16.20
CA ASN A 232 6.81 -4.90 -16.32
C ASN A 232 6.82 -4.19 -14.96
N ALA A 233 6.47 -4.90 -13.88
CA ALA A 233 6.49 -4.36 -12.52
C ALA A 233 7.92 -4.04 -12.05
N ALA A 234 8.88 -4.91 -12.34
CA ALA A 234 10.29 -4.69 -12.04
C ALA A 234 10.84 -3.48 -12.80
N GLU A 235 10.60 -3.40 -14.10
CA GLU A 235 11.01 -2.27 -14.93
C GLU A 235 10.37 -0.96 -14.44
N MET A 236 9.08 -1.00 -14.09
CA MET A 236 8.40 0.16 -13.52
C MET A 236 9.00 0.56 -12.18
N ALA A 237 9.29 -0.39 -11.28
CA ALA A 237 9.88 -0.09 -9.98
C ALA A 237 11.22 0.65 -10.11
N ASP A 238 12.04 0.27 -11.09
CA ASP A 238 13.29 0.96 -11.38
C ASP A 238 13.07 2.39 -11.89
N GLN A 239 12.10 2.59 -12.78
CA GLN A 239 11.75 3.93 -13.27
C GLN A 239 11.11 4.80 -12.17
N THR A 240 10.22 4.22 -11.36
CA THR A 240 9.55 4.92 -10.26
C THR A 240 10.49 5.22 -9.10
N PHE A 241 11.60 4.50 -8.95
CA PHE A 241 12.66 4.92 -8.02
C PHE A 241 13.18 6.32 -8.32
N ALA A 242 13.19 6.76 -9.57
CA ALA A 242 13.52 8.14 -9.89
C ALA A 242 12.57 9.14 -9.20
N ALA A 243 11.35 8.72 -8.85
CA ALA A 243 10.37 9.47 -8.07
C ALA A 243 10.68 9.50 -6.56
N SER A 244 11.61 8.68 -6.05
CA SER A 244 12.04 8.75 -4.64
C SER A 244 12.58 10.13 -4.23
N THR A 245 13.08 10.88 -5.21
CA THR A 245 13.52 12.27 -5.06
C THR A 245 12.40 13.25 -4.71
N LEU A 246 11.13 12.85 -4.91
CA LEU A 246 9.96 13.64 -4.49
C LEU A 246 9.79 13.69 -2.98
N LEU A 247 10.25 12.66 -2.27
CA LEU A 247 10.21 12.59 -0.81
C LEU A 247 11.62 12.83 -0.26
N PRO A 248 11.96 14.06 0.14
CA PRO A 248 13.29 14.35 0.70
C PRO A 248 13.52 13.57 2.00
N LYS A 249 14.79 13.35 2.35
CA LYS A 249 15.16 12.78 3.66
C LYS A 249 14.62 13.65 4.80
N GLY A 250 14.20 13.01 5.89
CA GLY A 250 13.66 13.69 7.07
C GLY A 250 12.28 14.31 6.86
N LEU A 251 11.55 13.91 5.81
CA LEU A 251 10.19 14.38 5.59
C LEU A 251 9.26 14.00 6.76
N LEU A 252 9.50 12.84 7.39
CA LEU A 252 8.80 12.41 8.60
C LEU A 252 8.92 13.45 9.72
N ALA A 253 10.15 13.85 10.07
CA ALA A 253 10.42 14.87 11.08
C ALA A 253 9.89 16.25 10.68
N ARG A 254 9.94 16.61 9.39
CA ARG A 254 9.45 17.91 8.89
C ARG A 254 7.94 18.05 8.94
N LEU A 255 7.19 17.00 8.60
CA LEU A 255 5.73 17.03 8.57
C LEU A 255 5.14 16.82 9.97
N TYR A 256 5.69 15.88 10.72
CA TYR A 256 5.06 15.39 11.94
C TYR A 256 5.89 15.58 13.21
N LYS A 257 7.19 15.91 13.09
CA LYS A 257 8.15 15.87 14.22
C LYS A 257 8.15 14.51 14.92
N TYR A 258 8.06 13.45 14.11
CA TYR A 258 7.86 12.08 14.56
C TYR A 258 9.20 11.32 14.55
N PRO A 259 9.46 10.42 15.51
CA PRO A 259 8.57 9.97 16.60
C PRO A 259 8.49 10.87 17.84
N GLU A 260 9.26 11.96 17.91
CA GLU A 260 9.37 12.79 19.12
C GLU A 260 8.04 13.42 19.57
N SER A 261 7.11 13.63 18.63
CA SER A 261 5.77 14.15 18.91
C SER A 261 4.82 13.11 19.52
N SER A 262 5.16 11.82 19.48
CA SER A 262 4.32 10.76 20.06
C SER A 262 4.35 10.83 21.58
N PRO A 263 3.21 10.77 22.28
CA PRO A 263 3.19 10.70 23.75
C PRO A 263 3.88 9.44 24.29
N PHE A 264 4.06 8.43 23.44
CA PHE A 264 4.67 7.14 23.79
C PHE A 264 6.20 7.13 23.60
N TYR A 265 6.80 8.18 23.05
CA TYR A 265 8.22 8.23 22.70
C TYR A 265 9.15 7.99 23.91
N HIS A 266 8.75 8.46 25.09
CA HIS A 266 9.55 8.35 26.32
C HIS A 266 9.29 7.07 27.13
N GLU A 267 8.34 6.22 26.72
CA GLU A 267 8.03 4.97 27.43
C GLU A 267 9.10 3.89 27.24
N GLY A 268 10.04 4.11 26.31
CA GLY A 268 11.03 3.12 25.91
C GLY A 268 10.44 2.06 24.98
N SER A 269 11.33 1.24 24.43
CA SER A 269 10.98 0.17 23.50
C SER A 269 11.76 -1.07 23.88
N ARG A 270 11.06 -2.12 24.34
CA ARG A 270 11.71 -3.39 24.72
C ARG A 270 12.36 -4.06 23.52
N MET A 271 11.74 -3.97 22.34
CA MET A 271 12.31 -4.54 21.13
C MET A 271 13.56 -3.76 20.70
N ALA A 272 13.51 -2.43 20.76
CA ALA A 272 14.67 -1.61 20.46
C ALA A 272 15.80 -1.83 21.49
N ASP A 273 15.48 -2.03 22.77
CA ASP A 273 16.45 -2.38 23.81
C ASP A 273 17.07 -3.77 23.58
N SER A 274 16.28 -4.76 23.16
CA SER A 274 16.77 -6.08 22.75
C SER A 274 17.74 -5.97 21.57
N CYS A 275 17.37 -5.26 20.51
CA CYS A 275 18.23 -4.98 19.36
C CYS A 275 19.52 -4.24 19.75
N ARG A 276 19.44 -3.30 20.69
CA ARG A 276 20.62 -2.59 21.24
C ARG A 276 21.56 -3.55 21.96
N SER A 277 21.04 -4.51 22.71
CA SER A 277 21.86 -5.48 23.45
C SER A 277 22.70 -6.40 22.55
N VAL A 278 22.23 -6.62 21.30
CA VAL A 278 22.93 -7.42 20.28
C VAL A 278 23.88 -6.56 19.42
N GLY A 279 23.96 -5.25 19.68
CA GLY A 279 24.87 -4.34 18.97
C GLY A 279 24.40 -3.95 17.57
N MET A 280 23.09 -3.93 17.32
CA MET A 280 22.53 -3.50 16.03
C MET A 280 22.77 -2.00 15.76
N HIS A 281 22.76 -1.64 14.47
CA HIS A 281 22.94 -0.29 13.97
C HIS A 281 21.97 0.70 14.66
N PRO A 282 22.45 1.87 15.12
CA PRO A 282 21.62 2.84 15.84
C PRO A 282 20.41 3.35 15.05
N GLU A 283 20.49 3.44 13.73
CA GLU A 283 19.35 3.85 12.89
C GLU A 283 18.27 2.76 12.77
N LEU A 284 18.65 1.48 12.81
CA LEU A 284 17.66 0.39 12.86
C LEU A 284 16.89 0.43 14.18
N PHE A 285 17.59 0.70 15.29
CA PHE A 285 16.97 0.98 16.59
C PHE A 285 15.95 2.13 16.49
N HIS A 286 16.31 3.22 15.81
CA HIS A 286 15.42 4.36 15.62
C HIS A 286 14.17 3.97 14.83
N HIS A 287 14.29 3.22 13.73
CA HIS A 287 13.13 2.74 12.96
C HIS A 287 12.20 1.85 13.78
N ILE A 288 12.76 0.96 14.61
CA ILE A 288 11.98 0.10 15.51
C ILE A 288 11.18 0.94 16.51
N LEU A 289 11.84 1.87 17.21
CA LEU A 289 11.20 2.76 18.18
C LEU A 289 10.08 3.59 17.52
N THR A 290 10.34 4.11 16.32
CA THR A 290 9.36 4.88 15.54
C THR A 290 8.12 4.06 15.23
N ILE A 291 8.27 2.79 14.84
CA ILE A 291 7.12 1.92 14.56
C ILE A 291 6.34 1.53 15.82
N GLU A 292 7.02 1.27 16.93
CA GLU A 292 6.31 1.01 18.19
C GLU A 292 5.48 2.22 18.65
N CYS A 293 6.03 3.42 18.56
CA CYS A 293 5.27 4.65 18.82
C CYS A 293 4.05 4.71 17.89
N LEU A 294 4.23 4.40 16.60
CA LEU A 294 3.19 4.57 15.59
C LEU A 294 2.03 3.59 15.80
N LEU A 295 2.31 2.38 16.26
CA LEU A 295 1.29 1.40 16.59
C LEU A 295 0.49 1.78 17.83
N LYS A 296 1.17 2.33 18.85
CA LYS A 296 0.50 2.86 20.04
C LYS A 296 -0.37 4.07 19.68
N ASP A 297 0.13 4.97 18.83
CA ASP A 297 -0.63 6.09 18.28
C ASP A 297 -1.86 5.62 17.49
N ALA A 298 -1.68 4.67 16.57
CA ALA A 298 -2.77 4.09 15.79
C ALA A 298 -3.83 3.43 16.67
N THR A 299 -3.41 2.71 17.72
CA THR A 299 -4.30 2.09 18.70
C THR A 299 -5.05 3.14 19.52
N ALA A 300 -4.35 4.17 20.01
CA ALA A 300 -4.94 5.25 20.78
C ALA A 300 -5.98 6.04 19.95
N MET A 301 -5.65 6.32 18.69
CA MET A 301 -6.57 6.93 17.72
C MET A 301 -7.79 6.04 17.49
N ALA A 302 -7.61 4.74 17.26
CA ALA A 302 -8.72 3.81 17.05
C ALA A 302 -9.67 3.72 18.26
N MET A 303 -9.12 3.79 19.48
CA MET A 303 -9.89 3.74 20.73
C MET A 303 -10.60 5.06 21.04
N ARG A 304 -10.03 6.20 20.64
CA ARG A 304 -10.52 7.54 20.99
C ARG A 304 -10.39 8.55 19.83
N PRO A 305 -11.07 8.30 18.70
CA PRO A 305 -10.84 9.04 17.46
C PRO A 305 -11.10 10.54 17.59
N ASP A 306 -12.11 10.95 18.37
CA ASP A 306 -12.52 12.35 18.49
C ASP A 306 -11.61 13.20 19.39
N SER A 307 -10.70 12.56 20.14
CA SER A 307 -9.83 13.23 21.11
C SER A 307 -8.33 13.09 20.81
N TYR A 308 -7.99 12.33 19.77
CA TYR A 308 -6.60 12.11 19.38
C TYR A 308 -6.14 13.16 18.36
N ASN A 309 -4.90 13.64 18.49
CA ASN A 309 -4.38 14.73 17.65
C ASN A 309 -4.04 14.28 16.23
N LEU A 310 -3.91 12.98 15.99
CA LEU A 310 -3.69 12.40 14.67
C LEU A 310 -5.01 11.82 14.18
N ASP A 311 -5.37 12.16 12.95
CA ASP A 311 -6.42 11.42 12.26
C ASP A 311 -5.86 10.20 11.52
N LEU A 312 -6.76 9.47 10.88
CA LEU A 312 -6.44 8.22 10.23
C LEU A 312 -5.60 8.41 8.95
N LEU A 313 -5.73 9.55 8.28
CA LEU A 313 -4.89 9.90 7.14
C LEU A 313 -3.45 10.20 7.60
N ASP A 314 -3.31 10.86 8.76
CA ASP A 314 -1.99 11.09 9.37
C ASP A 314 -1.32 9.79 9.75
N ILE A 315 -2.03 8.87 10.41
CA ILE A 315 -1.50 7.54 10.78
C ILE A 315 -1.00 6.80 9.54
N GLN A 316 -1.76 6.81 8.44
CA GLN A 316 -1.34 6.16 7.20
C GLN A 316 -0.13 6.85 6.56
N ASN A 317 -0.08 8.18 6.56
CA ASN A 317 1.07 8.93 6.07
C ASN A 317 2.33 8.58 6.86
N LEU A 318 2.21 8.51 8.18
CA LEU A 318 3.30 8.07 9.06
C LEU A 318 3.78 6.66 8.69
N PHE A 319 2.88 5.67 8.53
CA PHE A 319 3.28 4.32 8.11
C PHE A 319 4.02 4.34 6.76
N SER A 320 3.50 5.09 5.80
CA SER A 320 4.11 5.20 4.47
C SER A 320 5.49 5.87 4.53
N LEU A 321 5.63 6.96 5.28
CA LEU A 321 6.91 7.67 5.44
C LEU A 321 7.95 6.80 6.14
N VAL A 322 7.57 6.12 7.22
CA VAL A 322 8.49 5.22 7.94
C VAL A 322 8.92 4.05 7.05
N LEU A 323 8.00 3.49 6.25
CA LEU A 323 8.34 2.49 5.23
C LEU A 323 9.38 3.02 4.23
N GLY A 324 9.15 4.22 3.68
CA GLY A 324 10.03 4.84 2.71
C GLY A 324 11.42 5.19 3.28
N GLU A 325 11.48 5.67 4.52
CA GLU A 325 12.75 5.93 5.21
C GLU A 325 13.52 4.64 5.51
N LEU A 326 12.85 3.58 5.98
CA LEU A 326 13.47 2.27 6.22
C LEU A 326 14.03 1.67 4.93
N VAL A 327 13.26 1.73 3.83
CA VAL A 327 13.72 1.24 2.52
C VAL A 327 14.97 1.99 2.06
N ARG A 328 14.95 3.32 2.13
CA ARG A 328 16.08 4.15 1.72
C ARG A 328 17.31 3.87 2.57
N TRP A 329 17.14 3.76 3.88
CA TRP A 329 18.20 3.41 4.81
C TRP A 329 18.82 2.04 4.48
N ASN A 330 17.98 1.04 4.19
CA ASN A 330 18.46 -0.31 3.85
C ASN A 330 19.28 -0.31 2.55
N LEU A 331 18.83 0.41 1.52
CA LEU A 331 19.54 0.53 0.24
C LEU A 331 20.88 1.27 0.39
N GLU A 332 20.93 2.32 1.22
CA GLU A 332 22.15 3.11 1.44
C GLU A 332 23.21 2.36 2.27
N ASN A 333 22.77 1.46 3.15
CA ASN A 333 23.64 0.72 4.07
C ASN A 333 23.80 -0.77 3.67
N GLU A 334 23.30 -1.20 2.52
CA GLU A 334 23.26 -2.63 2.15
C GLU A 334 24.64 -3.33 2.25
N ALA A 335 25.71 -2.62 1.92
CA ALA A 335 27.08 -3.15 1.98
C ALA A 335 27.66 -3.23 3.41
N THR A 336 27.16 -2.41 4.35
CA THR A 336 27.69 -2.28 5.71
C THR A 336 26.87 -3.05 6.74
N LEU A 337 25.59 -3.33 6.46
CA LEU A 337 24.73 -4.08 7.36
C LEU A 337 25.21 -5.54 7.53
N THR A 338 25.27 -5.97 8.78
CA THR A 338 25.38 -7.37 9.16
C THR A 338 24.16 -8.15 8.66
N ALA A 339 24.28 -9.47 8.55
CA ALA A 339 23.16 -10.28 8.08
C ALA A 339 21.99 -10.29 9.08
N THR A 340 22.25 -10.21 10.38
CA THR A 340 21.21 -10.03 11.42
C THR A 340 20.43 -8.73 11.20
N GLU A 341 21.11 -7.62 10.94
CA GLU A 341 20.45 -6.34 10.68
C GLU A 341 19.65 -6.36 9.37
N LYS A 342 20.18 -7.00 8.32
CA LYS A 342 19.46 -7.17 7.05
C LYS A 342 18.15 -7.92 7.26
N VAL A 343 18.20 -9.02 8.00
CA VAL A 343 17.04 -9.82 8.37
C VAL A 343 16.03 -9.00 9.18
N THR A 344 16.47 -8.32 10.23
CA THR A 344 15.57 -7.55 11.09
C THR A 344 14.94 -6.40 10.31
N ALA A 345 15.71 -5.72 9.45
CA ALA A 345 15.20 -4.67 8.57
C ALA A 345 14.15 -5.19 7.60
N ILE A 346 14.36 -6.39 7.03
CA ILE A 346 13.39 -7.07 6.17
C ILE A 346 12.11 -7.41 6.95
N CYS A 347 12.23 -7.99 8.15
CA CYS A 347 11.09 -8.33 8.99
C CYS A 347 10.29 -7.08 9.38
N LEU A 348 10.98 -6.00 9.75
CA LEU A 348 10.38 -4.71 10.07
C LEU A 348 9.69 -4.11 8.84
N PHE A 349 10.34 -4.13 7.67
CA PHE A 349 9.75 -3.69 6.41
C PHE A 349 8.46 -4.46 6.10
N MET A 350 8.50 -5.78 6.22
CA MET A 350 7.33 -6.64 6.00
C MET A 350 6.22 -6.33 6.98
N PHE A 351 6.58 -6.08 8.24
CA PHE A 351 5.63 -5.75 9.28
C PHE A 351 4.93 -4.42 8.97
N ILE A 352 5.69 -3.36 8.70
CA ILE A 352 5.17 -2.03 8.35
C ILE A 352 4.29 -2.13 7.10
N PHE A 353 4.71 -2.92 6.11
CA PHE A 353 3.95 -3.10 4.88
C PHE A 353 2.59 -3.74 5.17
N LEU A 354 2.55 -4.84 5.92
CA LEU A 354 1.32 -5.56 6.25
C LEU A 354 0.39 -4.73 7.13
N VAL A 355 0.93 -4.03 8.14
CA VAL A 355 0.11 -3.19 9.03
C VAL A 355 -0.32 -1.90 8.37
N GLY A 356 0.54 -1.23 7.60
CA GLY A 356 0.32 0.12 7.09
C GLY A 356 -0.42 0.20 5.75
N ASN A 357 -0.36 -0.84 4.91
CA ASN A 357 -1.02 -0.83 3.59
C ASN A 357 -2.37 -1.57 3.54
N GLY A 358 -2.80 -2.16 4.67
CA GLY A 358 -4.07 -2.88 4.79
C GLY A 358 -4.14 -4.16 3.96
N THR A 359 -5.29 -4.84 4.02
CA THR A 359 -5.65 -6.16 3.44
C THR A 359 -5.46 -6.35 1.94
N HIS A 360 -4.79 -5.43 1.24
CA HIS A 360 -4.48 -5.53 -0.17
C HIS A 360 -3.23 -6.42 -0.37
N GLY A 361 -3.38 -7.72 -0.10
CA GLY A 361 -2.34 -8.77 -0.06
C GLY A 361 -1.66 -9.13 -1.38
N ALA A 362 -1.59 -8.18 -2.30
CA ALA A 362 -1.59 -8.45 -3.72
C ALA A 362 -0.26 -8.05 -4.37
N CYS A 363 0.44 -7.06 -3.80
CA CYS A 363 1.84 -6.75 -4.09
C CYS A 363 2.66 -6.96 -2.83
N SER A 364 2.48 -8.13 -2.22
CA SER A 364 3.34 -8.49 -1.13
C SER A 364 4.77 -8.53 -1.66
N PRO A 365 5.70 -7.76 -1.10
CA PRO A 365 7.11 -7.86 -1.46
C PRO A 365 7.69 -9.24 -1.09
N LEU A 366 6.88 -10.11 -0.49
CA LEU A 366 7.22 -11.44 -0.03
C LEU A 366 7.83 -12.35 -1.10
N PRO A 367 7.30 -12.56 -2.31
CA PRO A 367 7.90 -13.51 -3.24
C PRO A 367 9.37 -13.17 -3.59
N GLY A 368 9.72 -11.88 -3.69
CA GLY A 368 11.10 -11.44 -3.92
C GLY A 368 11.97 -11.37 -2.65
N ILE A 369 11.37 -11.06 -1.49
CA ILE A 369 12.09 -10.94 -0.21
C ILE A 369 12.33 -12.28 0.48
N MET A 370 11.40 -13.22 0.33
CA MET A 370 11.41 -14.52 0.98
C MET A 370 12.68 -15.34 0.71
N PRO A 371 13.21 -15.42 -0.52
CA PRO A 371 14.47 -16.11 -0.77
C PRO A 371 15.64 -15.52 0.02
N ARG A 372 15.73 -14.19 0.12
CA ARG A 372 16.78 -13.47 0.87
C ARG A 372 16.66 -13.71 2.37
N LEU A 373 15.43 -13.65 2.88
CA LEU A 373 15.14 -13.96 4.27
C LEU A 373 15.55 -15.43 4.56
N ARG A 374 15.16 -16.39 3.72
CA ARG A 374 15.55 -17.80 3.89
C ARG A 374 17.07 -18.00 3.86
N GLN A 375 17.77 -17.38 2.91
CA GLN A 375 19.23 -17.51 2.78
C GLN A 375 19.96 -17.11 4.07
N HIS A 376 19.58 -15.97 4.67
CA HIS A 376 20.21 -15.49 5.90
C HIS A 376 19.85 -16.32 7.13
N PHE A 377 18.72 -17.01 7.14
CA PHE A 377 18.29 -17.82 8.29
C PHE A 377 18.82 -19.25 8.29
N LEU A 378 19.05 -19.81 7.10
CA LEU A 378 19.67 -21.11 6.98
C LEU A 378 21.17 -21.08 7.30
N ASP A 379 21.77 -19.90 7.45
CA ASP A 379 23.15 -19.77 7.91
C ASP A 379 23.28 -20.14 9.40
N PRO A 380 23.98 -21.25 9.73
CA PRO A 380 24.12 -21.70 11.12
C PRO A 380 24.81 -20.69 12.03
N HIS A 381 25.70 -19.86 11.47
CA HIS A 381 26.44 -18.85 12.24
C HIS A 381 25.55 -17.67 12.64
N LEU A 382 24.58 -17.33 11.78
CA LEU A 382 23.62 -16.26 12.03
C LEU A 382 22.47 -16.71 12.92
N LYS A 383 22.09 -17.99 12.87
CA LYS A 383 20.97 -18.54 13.66
C LYS A 383 21.05 -18.17 15.13
N ILE A 384 22.24 -18.26 15.76
CA ILE A 384 22.41 -17.93 17.18
C ILE A 384 22.19 -16.42 17.45
N GLN A 385 22.73 -15.56 16.58
CA GLN A 385 22.60 -14.10 16.71
C GLN A 385 21.16 -13.63 16.47
N LEU A 386 20.51 -14.20 15.44
CA LEU A 386 19.12 -13.95 15.12
C LEU A 386 18.19 -14.38 16.26
N GLN A 387 18.44 -15.55 16.86
CA GLN A 387 17.70 -15.98 18.05
C GLN A 387 17.96 -15.07 19.25
N ALA A 388 19.20 -14.62 19.48
CA ALA A 388 19.48 -13.65 20.54
C ALA A 388 18.75 -12.32 20.33
N ALA A 389 18.46 -11.95 19.08
CA ALA A 389 17.68 -10.77 18.72
C ALA A 389 16.15 -11.00 18.77
N GLY A 390 15.67 -12.19 19.13
CA GLY A 390 14.24 -12.51 19.22
C GLY A 390 13.54 -12.61 17.86
N ILE A 391 14.25 -13.06 16.82
CA ILE A 391 13.71 -13.11 15.46
C ILE A 391 12.48 -14.00 15.30
N GLU A 392 12.34 -15.00 16.17
CA GLU A 392 11.20 -15.89 16.23
C GLU A 392 9.90 -15.13 16.52
N ILE A 393 9.98 -14.05 17.30
CA ILE A 393 8.84 -13.19 17.63
C ILE A 393 8.41 -12.42 16.38
N TRP A 394 9.38 -11.87 15.64
CA TRP A 394 9.13 -11.21 14.36
C TRP A 394 8.47 -12.14 13.35
N VAL A 395 8.97 -13.37 13.21
CA VAL A 395 8.40 -14.31 12.24
C VAL A 395 7.04 -14.81 12.68
N ALA A 396 6.83 -15.06 13.97
CA ALA A 396 5.49 -15.37 14.50
C ALA A 396 4.52 -14.23 14.18
N LEU A 397 4.92 -12.98 14.39
CA LEU A 397 4.10 -11.82 14.07
C LEU A 397 3.76 -11.76 12.57
N LEU A 398 4.74 -11.93 11.69
CA LEU A 398 4.53 -11.96 10.24
C LEU A 398 3.67 -13.14 9.79
N LEU A 399 3.83 -14.32 10.41
CA LEU A 399 2.98 -15.49 10.20
C LEU A 399 1.52 -15.15 10.54
N LEU A 400 1.27 -14.61 11.72
CA LEU A 400 -0.08 -14.28 12.17
C LEU A 400 -0.77 -13.28 11.24
N MET A 401 -0.06 -12.22 10.86
CA MET A 401 -0.61 -11.19 9.96
C MET A 401 -0.83 -11.69 8.53
N SER A 402 0.08 -12.50 8.01
CA SER A 402 -0.03 -13.02 6.65
C SER A 402 -1.04 -14.16 6.52
N SER A 403 -1.27 -14.94 7.59
CA SER A 403 -2.20 -16.09 7.58
C SER A 403 -3.63 -15.71 7.24
N THR A 404 -4.07 -14.50 7.61
CA THR A 404 -5.44 -14.05 7.35
C THR A 404 -5.67 -13.50 5.94
N GLU A 405 -4.60 -13.10 5.24
CA GLU A 405 -4.71 -12.30 4.03
C GLU A 405 -4.04 -12.93 2.80
N ASN A 406 -2.95 -13.67 3.01
CA ASN A 406 -2.16 -14.26 1.94
C ASN A 406 -1.70 -15.68 2.36
N PRO A 407 -2.45 -16.74 2.00
CA PRO A 407 -2.13 -18.10 2.41
C PRO A 407 -0.73 -18.59 2.02
N ALA A 408 -0.23 -18.18 0.84
CA ALA A 408 1.12 -18.53 0.40
C ALA A 408 2.20 -17.90 1.30
N SER A 409 1.94 -16.67 1.76
CA SER A 409 2.79 -15.96 2.69
C SER A 409 2.76 -16.57 4.09
N GLY A 410 1.55 -16.88 4.58
CA GLY A 410 1.35 -17.57 5.84
C GLY A 410 2.03 -18.95 5.85
N GLU A 411 1.96 -19.69 4.75
CA GLU A 411 2.63 -20.99 4.61
C GLU A 411 4.16 -20.88 4.73
N PHE A 412 4.76 -19.92 4.04
CA PHE A 412 6.20 -19.70 4.12
C PHE A 412 6.64 -19.32 5.54
N PHE A 413 5.98 -18.32 6.15
CA PHE A 413 6.32 -17.89 7.50
C PHE A 413 6.07 -18.98 8.53
N PHE A 414 5.12 -19.88 8.28
CA PHE A 414 4.88 -21.05 9.11
C PHE A 414 6.04 -22.02 9.05
N ARG A 415 6.43 -22.48 7.85
CA ARG A 415 7.59 -23.37 7.67
C ARG A 415 8.82 -22.80 8.35
N TYR A 416 9.01 -21.51 8.16
CA TYR A 416 10.10 -20.80 8.74
C TYR A 416 10.05 -20.72 10.26
N TYR A 417 8.89 -20.40 10.83
CA TYR A 417 8.70 -20.40 12.27
C TYR A 417 9.06 -21.78 12.84
N ILE A 418 8.71 -22.87 12.16
CA ILE A 418 9.11 -24.23 12.55
C ILE A 418 10.64 -24.41 12.45
N GLU A 419 11.29 -23.98 11.36
CA GLU A 419 12.75 -24.06 11.19
C GLU A 419 13.51 -23.25 12.27
N ALA A 420 12.97 -22.07 12.64
CA ALA A 420 13.54 -21.20 13.67
C ALA A 420 13.47 -21.85 15.07
N LEU A 421 12.40 -22.60 15.35
CA LEU A 421 12.18 -23.35 16.58
C LEU A 421 12.89 -24.71 16.61
N ALA A 422 13.33 -25.24 15.47
CA ALA A 422 13.96 -26.56 15.38
C ALA A 422 15.18 -26.67 16.33
N GLY A 423 15.10 -27.62 17.27
CA GLY A 423 16.11 -27.88 18.29
C GLY A 423 15.93 -27.14 19.63
N ARG A 424 14.82 -26.41 19.86
CA ARG A 424 14.53 -25.73 21.13
C ARG A 424 13.09 -25.94 21.60
N GLU A 425 12.90 -25.74 22.89
CA GLU A 425 11.57 -25.53 23.48
C GLU A 425 11.06 -24.15 23.03
N PRO A 426 9.84 -24.03 22.49
CA PRO A 426 9.26 -22.73 22.18
C PRO A 426 9.16 -21.89 23.46
N HIS A 427 9.43 -20.60 23.32
CA HIS A 427 9.17 -19.63 24.39
C HIS A 427 7.67 -19.48 24.69
N ALA A 428 6.81 -19.73 23.69
CA ALA A 428 5.36 -19.70 23.82
C ALA A 428 4.75 -21.08 23.54
N ARG A 429 4.07 -21.66 24.53
CA ARG A 429 3.34 -22.93 24.39
C ARG A 429 1.85 -22.73 24.16
N THR A 430 1.34 -21.58 24.61
CA THR A 430 -0.04 -21.15 24.43
C THR A 430 -0.11 -19.86 23.63
N PHE A 431 -1.28 -19.55 23.07
CA PHE A 431 -1.51 -18.25 22.46
C PHE A 431 -1.28 -17.13 23.49
N GLU A 432 -1.64 -17.35 24.74
CA GLU A 432 -1.50 -16.40 25.85
C GLU A 432 -0.03 -16.09 26.16
N ASP A 433 0.86 -17.09 26.04
CA ASP A 433 2.31 -16.88 26.16
C ASP A 433 2.81 -16.01 25.00
N LEU A 434 2.45 -16.36 23.76
CA LEU A 434 2.84 -15.58 22.58
C LEU A 434 2.27 -14.16 22.64
N HIS A 435 1.01 -14.03 23.02
CA HIS A 435 0.31 -12.77 23.16
C HIS A 435 0.96 -11.90 24.24
N SER A 436 1.32 -12.47 25.39
CA SER A 436 2.08 -11.76 26.42
C SER A 436 3.44 -11.29 25.89
N MET A 437 4.15 -12.11 25.11
CA MET A 437 5.39 -11.70 24.45
C MET A 437 5.16 -10.55 23.45
N LEU A 438 4.14 -10.65 22.61
CA LEU A 438 3.82 -9.66 21.58
C LEU A 438 3.30 -8.34 22.16
N GLN A 439 2.48 -8.38 23.22
CA GLN A 439 2.02 -7.20 23.97
C GLN A 439 3.18 -6.37 24.53
N ASN A 440 4.33 -7.01 24.78
CA ASN A 440 5.53 -6.36 25.26
C ASN A 440 6.42 -5.79 24.14
N CYS A 441 6.05 -5.98 22.86
CA CYS A 441 6.82 -5.53 21.70
C CYS A 441 5.94 -4.66 20.77
N VAL A 442 5.13 -5.29 19.93
CA VAL A 442 4.55 -4.71 18.71
C VAL A 442 3.15 -5.31 18.50
N TRP A 443 2.21 -4.97 19.38
CA TRP A 443 0.87 -5.56 19.35
C TRP A 443 -0.23 -4.54 19.58
N ALA A 444 -1.33 -4.70 18.85
CA ALA A 444 -2.53 -3.91 19.02
C ALA A 444 -3.73 -4.83 19.30
N PRO A 445 -4.63 -4.48 20.22
CA PRO A 445 -5.74 -5.37 20.62
C PRO A 445 -6.65 -5.84 19.47
N HIS A 446 -6.75 -5.05 18.40
CA HIS A 446 -7.57 -5.42 17.24
C HIS A 446 -6.98 -6.60 16.44
N MET A 447 -5.71 -6.97 16.68
CA MET A 447 -5.06 -8.12 16.06
C MET A 447 -5.47 -9.46 16.72
N ASP A 448 -5.97 -9.43 17.97
CA ASP A 448 -6.28 -10.62 18.79
C ASP A 448 -7.13 -11.68 18.08
N PRO A 449 -8.28 -11.35 17.45
CA PRO A 449 -9.16 -12.39 16.91
C PRO A 449 -8.53 -13.16 15.75
N ASN A 450 -7.87 -12.43 14.85
CA ASN A 450 -7.19 -12.99 13.68
C ASN A 450 -5.96 -13.80 14.09
N ALA A 451 -5.23 -13.30 15.06
CA ALA A 451 -4.04 -13.95 15.57
C ALA A 451 -4.35 -15.24 16.31
N ARG A 452 -5.37 -15.24 17.17
CA ARG A 452 -5.81 -16.45 17.88
C ARG A 452 -6.20 -17.54 16.90
N LYS A 453 -7.01 -17.18 15.89
CA LYS A 453 -7.38 -18.10 14.81
C LYS A 453 -6.15 -18.67 14.09
N ALA A 454 -5.22 -17.81 13.65
CA ALA A 454 -4.02 -18.23 12.94
C ALA A 454 -3.08 -19.09 13.80
N TRP A 455 -3.03 -18.84 15.11
CA TRP A 455 -2.26 -19.62 16.08
C TRP A 455 -2.85 -21.01 16.27
N ASP A 456 -4.16 -21.09 16.54
CA ASP A 456 -4.85 -22.37 16.77
C ASP A 456 -4.70 -23.29 15.54
N GLU A 457 -4.83 -22.74 14.33
CA GLU A 457 -4.57 -23.47 13.07
C GLU A 457 -3.10 -23.88 12.86
N SER A 458 -2.14 -23.19 13.49
CA SER A 458 -0.71 -23.52 13.40
C SER A 458 -0.30 -24.60 14.41
N LEU A 459 -0.92 -24.61 15.59
CA LEU A 459 -0.48 -25.39 16.74
C LEU A 459 -0.64 -26.90 16.51
N GLU A 460 -1.79 -27.33 15.97
CA GLU A 460 -2.05 -28.75 15.65
C GLU A 460 -1.00 -29.32 14.69
N VAL A 461 -0.62 -28.53 13.68
CA VAL A 461 0.41 -28.91 12.71
C VAL A 461 1.77 -28.96 13.38
N TRP A 462 2.09 -27.96 14.20
CA TRP A 462 3.36 -27.90 14.90
C TRP A 462 3.58 -29.11 15.82
N GLU A 463 2.59 -29.47 16.63
CA GLU A 463 2.69 -30.62 17.54
C GLU A 463 2.91 -31.94 16.79
N SER A 464 2.27 -32.12 15.63
CA SER A 464 2.45 -33.31 14.78
C SER A 464 3.83 -33.38 14.12
N VAL A 465 4.43 -32.22 13.81
CA VAL A 465 5.70 -32.12 13.08
C VAL A 465 6.91 -32.14 14.00
N ARG A 466 6.76 -31.69 15.26
CA ARG A 466 7.86 -31.52 16.23
C ARG A 466 8.70 -32.77 16.43
N GLY A 467 8.07 -33.95 16.48
CA GLY A 467 8.76 -35.23 16.61
C GLY A 467 9.54 -35.62 15.35
N ILE A 468 9.00 -35.33 14.17
CA ILE A 468 9.54 -35.75 12.87
C ILE A 468 10.67 -34.83 12.42
N ALA A 469 10.52 -33.52 12.63
CA ALA A 469 11.53 -32.51 12.28
C ALA A 469 12.84 -32.65 13.07
N ALA A 470 12.79 -33.26 14.26
CA ALA A 470 13.98 -33.57 15.04
C ALA A 470 14.80 -34.72 14.44
N GLU A 471 14.17 -35.61 13.67
CA GLU A 471 14.78 -36.81 13.09
C GLU A 471 15.22 -36.58 11.63
N ASP A 472 14.46 -35.82 10.85
CA ASP A 472 14.77 -35.48 9.45
C ASP A 472 14.44 -34.01 9.14
N PRO A 473 15.44 -33.11 9.11
CA PRO A 473 15.27 -31.71 8.74
C PRO A 473 14.71 -31.51 7.32
N GLY A 474 14.89 -32.50 6.42
CA GLY A 474 14.37 -32.47 5.05
C GLY A 474 12.84 -32.53 4.97
N VAL A 475 12.18 -33.06 6.00
CA VAL A 475 10.71 -33.11 6.08
C VAL A 475 10.11 -31.71 6.13
N ILE A 476 10.80 -30.75 6.76
CA ILE A 476 10.29 -29.38 6.95
C ILE A 476 10.07 -28.67 5.60
N ALA A 477 10.93 -28.92 4.61
CA ALA A 477 10.83 -28.33 3.28
C ALA A 477 9.53 -28.72 2.54
N ASN A 478 8.93 -29.86 2.90
CA ASN A 478 7.75 -30.43 2.26
C ASN A 478 6.46 -30.24 3.06
N LEU A 479 6.51 -29.64 4.25
CA LEU A 479 5.32 -29.41 5.07
C LEU A 479 4.37 -28.43 4.42
N THR A 480 3.08 -28.71 4.50
CA THR A 480 2.03 -27.76 4.11
C THR A 480 1.00 -27.69 5.22
N ARG A 481 0.52 -26.49 5.57
CA ARG A 481 -0.61 -26.36 6.49
C ARG A 481 -1.85 -27.04 5.91
N PRO A 482 -2.71 -27.65 6.73
CA PRO A 482 -4.01 -28.14 6.31
C PRO A 482 -4.79 -26.95 5.73
N ARG A 483 -5.25 -27.10 4.49
CA ARG A 483 -5.98 -26.05 3.79
C ARG A 483 -7.40 -25.96 4.36
N PRO A 484 -7.91 -24.76 4.68
CA PRO A 484 -9.34 -24.57 4.91
C PRO A 484 -10.16 -25.13 3.73
N ASN A 485 -11.27 -25.81 4.01
CA ASN A 485 -12.16 -26.38 2.98
C ASN A 485 -12.87 -25.31 2.12
N ASP A 486 -12.83 -24.04 2.51
CA ASP A 486 -13.35 -22.92 1.74
C ASP A 486 -12.28 -21.86 1.56
N LEU A 487 -11.54 -21.94 0.45
CA LEU A 487 -10.75 -20.82 -0.03
C LEU A 487 -11.02 -20.65 -1.53
N HIS A 488 -12.02 -19.83 -1.83
CA HIS A 488 -12.06 -19.15 -3.11
C HIS A 488 -10.71 -18.47 -3.33
N ALA A 489 -9.98 -18.89 -4.35
CA ALA A 489 -8.83 -18.14 -4.84
C ALA A 489 -9.29 -16.71 -5.17
N ARG A 490 -8.52 -15.72 -4.73
CA ARG A 490 -8.69 -14.30 -5.05
C ARG A 490 -7.31 -13.68 -5.27
N PRO A 491 -6.94 -13.26 -6.49
CA PRO A 491 -5.68 -12.55 -6.78
C PRO A 491 -5.98 -11.09 -7.16
N THR A 492 -5.08 -10.12 -7.32
CA THR A 492 -3.62 -9.87 -7.15
C THR A 492 -3.40 -8.32 -7.17
N ILE A 493 -2.14 -7.87 -7.04
CA ILE A 493 -1.42 -6.54 -7.07
C ILE A 493 -2.10 -5.19 -6.68
N PRO A 494 -1.34 -4.27 -6.04
CA PRO A 494 -1.14 -3.00 -6.73
C PRO A 494 0.32 -2.64 -6.85
N LEU A 495 0.64 -2.10 -8.01
CA LEU A 495 1.88 -1.38 -8.17
C LEU A 495 1.84 -0.09 -7.37
N SER A 496 2.93 0.66 -7.42
CA SER A 496 3.09 1.97 -6.78
C SER A 496 1.83 2.84 -6.80
N ASN A 497 1.05 2.71 -7.87
CA ASN A 497 -0.23 3.33 -8.11
C ASN A 497 -1.33 2.99 -7.08
N PRO A 498 -1.82 3.98 -6.30
CA PRO A 498 -2.91 3.76 -5.34
C PRO A 498 -4.21 3.27 -6.01
N TYR A 499 -4.36 3.42 -7.33
CA TYR A 499 -5.53 3.04 -8.10
C TYR A 499 -5.45 1.67 -8.79
N ALA A 500 -4.31 0.98 -8.75
CA ALA A 500 -4.19 -0.34 -9.39
C ALA A 500 -4.89 -1.48 -8.59
N THR A 501 -5.39 -1.19 -7.37
CA THR A 501 -5.97 -2.18 -6.44
C THR A 501 -7.40 -2.62 -6.75
N SER A 502 -8.17 -1.85 -7.53
CA SER A 502 -9.64 -1.94 -7.47
C SER A 502 -10.25 -3.14 -8.23
N HIS A 503 -9.54 -3.72 -9.21
CA HIS A 503 -10.10 -4.73 -10.13
C HIS A 503 -9.81 -6.17 -9.84
N MET A 504 -8.74 -6.48 -9.11
CA MET A 504 -8.25 -7.85 -9.17
C MET A 504 -9.15 -8.85 -8.44
N LYS A 505 -9.96 -8.39 -7.48
CA LYS A 505 -10.98 -9.20 -6.80
C LYS A 505 -11.90 -9.99 -7.76
N LYS A 506 -12.15 -9.51 -9.00
CA LYS A 506 -13.03 -10.19 -9.98
C LYS A 506 -12.31 -11.15 -10.91
N LEU A 507 -11.09 -10.84 -11.36
CA LEU A 507 -10.42 -11.58 -12.45
C LEU A 507 -9.88 -12.94 -12.04
N PHE A 508 -9.72 -13.19 -10.75
CA PHE A 508 -9.32 -14.52 -10.32
C PHE A 508 -10.03 -15.06 -9.09
N GLY A 509 -11.28 -14.62 -8.90
CA GLY A 509 -12.29 -15.52 -8.35
C GLY A 509 -12.35 -16.82 -9.17
N PRO A 510 -12.71 -17.96 -8.57
CA PRO A 510 -12.80 -19.21 -9.30
C PRO A 510 -13.74 -19.05 -10.50
N VAL A 511 -13.22 -19.40 -11.68
CA VAL A 511 -13.99 -19.47 -12.92
C VAL A 511 -15.12 -20.48 -12.71
N GLY A 512 -16.36 -20.01 -12.53
CA GLY A 512 -17.54 -20.89 -12.48
C GLY A 512 -18.61 -20.59 -11.43
N ALA A 513 -18.52 -19.54 -10.61
CA ALA A 513 -19.63 -19.14 -9.75
C ALA A 513 -20.57 -18.15 -10.47
N HIS A 514 -21.45 -18.69 -11.32
CA HIS A 514 -22.65 -18.00 -11.82
C HIS A 514 -23.90 -18.66 -11.24
#